data_AF-A0A2U0DZI4-F1
#
_entry.id   AF-A0A2U0DZI4-F1
#
_cell.length_a   1.000
_cell.length_b   1.000
_cell.length_c   1.000
_cell.angle_alpha   90.00
_cell.angle_beta   90.00
_cell.angle_gamma   90.00
#
_symmetry.space_group_name_H-M   'P 1'
#
loop_
_entity.id
_entity.type
_entity.pdbx_description
1 polymer ?
#
loop_
_entity_poly.entity_id
_entity_poly.type
_entity_poly.pdbx_seq_one_letter_code
_entity_poly.pdbx_strand_id
1 'polypeptide(L)'
;MISKKYNNQDFTESYSSILEWNISEDTTTILSWMYRLSKSIPTPEWITSIAKIPWSSVYTSAFDTISTRAFEADWRTVQPIYDEKYRVSDPRDKTNLHITDLFGGVDDHDINRRPPLKKSEYLRRKPIVNGLLNRLPTIISPKGVLIIDPFMIQYKHFF
;
A
#
# COMPACT_ATOMS: atom_id res chain seq x y z
N MET A 1 13.25 20.84 11.54
CA MET A 1 12.44 21.62 10.57
C MET A 1 13.41 22.19 9.54
N ILE A 2 13.56 21.56 8.38
CA ILE A 2 14.45 22.03 7.30
C ILE A 2 13.59 22.18 6.05
N SER A 3 13.15 23.41 5.78
CA SER A 3 12.52 23.80 4.53
C SER A 3 13.62 24.10 3.51
N LYS A 4 13.77 23.28 2.47
CA LYS A 4 14.55 23.65 1.28
C LYS A 4 13.60 24.27 0.26
N LYS A 5 13.88 25.51 -0.11
CA LYS A 5 13.09 26.36 -1.02
C LYS A 5 13.45 26.02 -2.48
N TYR A 6 12.43 25.58 -3.23
CA TYR A 6 12.21 25.60 -4.68
C TYR A 6 13.36 25.29 -5.66
N ASN A 7 13.16 24.22 -6.44
CA ASN A 7 13.49 24.23 -7.87
C ASN A 7 12.38 23.46 -8.62
N ASN A 8 11.87 24.03 -9.72
CA ASN A 8 10.83 23.47 -10.58
C ASN A 8 11.35 22.22 -11.32
N GLN A 9 11.41 21.09 -10.63
CA GLN A 9 11.32 19.76 -11.23
C GLN A 9 10.07 19.14 -10.62
N ASP A 10 9.19 18.60 -11.45
CA ASP A 10 8.04 17.81 -11.02
C ASP A 10 8.55 16.63 -10.16
N PHE A 11 8.70 16.87 -8.86
CA PHE A 11 8.98 15.84 -7.88
C PHE A 11 7.73 14.99 -7.79
N THR A 12 7.71 13.93 -8.60
CA THR A 12 6.86 12.77 -8.38
C THR A 12 7.44 12.02 -7.19
N GLU A 13 7.31 12.60 -5.99
CA GLU A 13 7.69 11.92 -4.75
C GLU A 13 6.86 10.63 -4.67
N SER A 14 7.56 9.50 -4.74
CA SER A 14 6.98 8.17 -4.73
C SER A 14 7.47 7.43 -3.49
N TYR A 15 6.79 6.36 -3.12
CA TYR A 15 7.18 5.54 -1.98
C TYR A 15 8.61 5.03 -2.05
N SER A 16 9.18 4.85 -3.25
CA SER A 16 10.58 4.45 -3.42
C SER A 16 11.60 5.51 -2.97
N SER A 17 11.22 6.78 -2.84
CA SER A 17 12.11 7.84 -2.34
C SER A 17 12.59 7.57 -0.90
N ILE A 18 11.85 6.77 -0.11
CA ILE A 18 12.28 6.37 1.24
C ILE A 18 13.57 5.54 1.22
N LEU A 19 13.84 4.83 0.13
CA LEU A 19 15.01 3.95 0.01
C LEU A 19 16.33 4.74 -0.08
N GLU A 20 16.25 6.04 -0.36
CA GLU A 20 17.38 6.96 -0.43
C GLU A 20 17.63 7.67 0.90
N TRP A 21 16.73 7.51 1.87
CA TRP A 21 16.87 8.17 3.16
C TRP A 21 18.02 7.54 3.94
N ASN A 22 18.96 8.38 4.37
CA ASN A 22 19.99 7.96 5.31
C ASN A 22 19.38 7.92 6.72
N ILE A 23 18.69 6.81 6.98
CA ILE A 23 18.03 6.52 8.24
C ILE A 23 19.09 6.22 9.31
N SER A 24 19.36 7.20 10.18
CA SER A 24 20.17 7.02 11.39
C SER A 24 19.34 6.63 12.62
N GLU A 25 18.02 6.81 12.56
CA GLU A 25 17.08 6.48 13.63
C GLU A 25 16.70 4.99 13.65
N ASP A 26 16.17 4.54 14.80
CA ASP A 26 15.65 3.18 14.95
C ASP A 26 14.46 2.92 14.02
N THR A 27 14.39 1.70 13.46
CA THR A 27 13.36 1.28 12.50
C THR A 27 11.95 1.42 13.09
N THR A 28 11.77 1.11 14.37
CA THR A 28 10.47 1.18 15.05
C THR A 28 9.96 2.61 15.12
N THR A 29 10.87 3.56 15.38
CA THR A 29 10.54 4.99 15.49
C THR A 29 10.03 5.54 14.17
N ILE A 30 10.70 5.16 13.07
CA ILE A 30 10.33 5.60 11.72
C ILE A 30 9.00 5.00 11.30
N LEU A 31 8.80 3.69 11.47
CA LEU A 31 7.52 3.05 11.15
C LEU A 31 6.38 3.65 11.96
N SER A 32 6.61 3.92 13.25
CA SER A 32 5.62 4.59 14.10
C SER A 32 5.29 6.00 13.61
N TRP A 33 6.30 6.75 13.16
CA TRP A 33 6.09 8.07 12.56
C TRP A 33 5.31 7.97 11.24
N MET A 34 5.68 7.07 10.33
CA MET A 34 4.99 6.84 9.06
C MET A 34 3.54 6.40 9.27
N TYR A 35 3.30 5.50 10.23
CA TYR A 35 1.97 5.05 10.62
C TYR A 35 1.10 6.24 11.06
N ARG A 36 1.60 7.07 12.00
CA ARG A 36 0.89 8.27 12.47
C ARG A 36 0.63 9.26 11.34
N LEU A 37 1.62 9.51 10.48
CA LEU A 37 1.46 10.36 9.32
C LEU A 37 0.36 9.83 8.41
N SER A 38 0.39 8.54 8.06
CA SER A 38 -0.62 7.93 7.21
C SER A 38 -2.04 8.04 7.77
N LYS A 39 -2.20 7.88 9.10
CA LYS A 39 -3.50 8.04 9.78
C LYS A 39 -3.98 9.49 9.79
N SER A 40 -3.07 10.45 9.86
CA SER A 40 -3.41 11.89 9.81
C SER A 40 -3.87 12.36 8.43
N ILE A 41 -3.47 11.66 7.36
CA ILE A 41 -3.92 11.97 6.00
C ILE A 41 -5.36 11.49 5.85
N PRO A 42 -6.31 12.37 5.48
CA PRO A 42 -7.68 11.97 5.23
C PRO A 42 -7.77 11.10 3.98
N THR A 43 -8.72 10.17 3.97
CA THR A 43 -8.99 9.35 2.80
C THR A 43 -9.54 10.22 1.67
N PRO A 44 -8.93 10.23 0.47
CA PRO A 44 -9.45 10.98 -0.66
C PRO A 44 -10.88 10.56 -1.07
N GLU A 45 -11.67 11.50 -1.59
CA GLU A 45 -13.06 11.23 -1.99
C GLU A 45 -13.15 10.18 -3.12
N TRP A 46 -12.21 10.24 -4.07
CA TRP A 46 -12.18 9.33 -5.21
C TRP A 46 -11.94 7.88 -4.76
N ILE A 47 -11.02 7.63 -3.82
CA ILE A 47 -10.77 6.27 -3.31
C ILE A 47 -11.96 5.77 -2.49
N THR A 48 -12.62 6.68 -1.76
CA THR A 48 -13.87 6.38 -1.03
C THR A 48 -14.99 5.98 -1.99
N SER A 49 -15.06 6.62 -3.17
CA SER A 49 -16.07 6.31 -4.19
C SER A 49 -15.86 4.94 -4.81
N ILE A 50 -14.62 4.59 -5.17
CA ILE A 50 -14.31 3.25 -5.71
C ILE A 50 -14.47 2.15 -4.66
N ALA A 51 -14.17 2.44 -3.38
CA ALA A 51 -14.25 1.45 -2.30
C ALA A 51 -15.67 0.89 -2.07
N LYS A 52 -16.70 1.65 -2.43
CA LYS A 52 -18.13 1.23 -2.34
C LYS A 52 -18.47 0.05 -3.25
N ILE A 53 -17.70 -0.18 -4.32
CA ILE A 53 -17.90 -1.30 -5.23
C ILE A 53 -17.52 -2.60 -4.51
N PRO A 54 -18.26 -3.72 -4.68
CA PRO A 54 -17.95 -5.01 -4.06
C PRO A 54 -16.77 -5.72 -4.74
N TRP A 55 -15.57 -5.18 -4.55
CA TRP A 55 -14.31 -5.75 -5.02
C TRP A 55 -14.09 -7.15 -4.43
N SER A 56 -13.53 -8.05 -5.23
CA SER A 56 -13.12 -9.38 -4.78
C SER A 56 -11.70 -9.39 -4.19
N SER A 57 -10.84 -8.46 -4.64
CA SER A 57 -9.48 -8.31 -4.15
C SER A 57 -8.93 -6.94 -4.60
N VAL A 58 -8.02 -6.38 -3.81
CA VAL A 58 -7.26 -5.17 -4.13
C VAL A 58 -5.77 -5.47 -4.02
N TYR A 59 -4.97 -4.90 -4.90
CA TYR A 59 -3.52 -4.96 -4.86
C TYR A 59 -2.98 -3.54 -4.80
N THR A 60 -2.02 -3.30 -3.92
CA THR A 60 -1.43 -1.97 -3.78
C THR A 60 0.07 -2.05 -3.58
N SER A 61 0.78 -1.10 -4.19
CA SER A 61 2.19 -0.83 -3.93
C SER A 61 2.39 0.18 -2.80
N ALA A 62 1.31 0.84 -2.37
CA ALA A 62 1.34 1.72 -1.22
C ALA A 62 1.58 0.90 0.05
N PHE A 63 2.27 1.50 1.01
CA PHE A 63 2.46 0.92 2.34
C PHE A 63 1.82 1.78 3.44
N ASP A 64 1.05 2.81 3.06
CA ASP A 64 0.24 3.62 3.98
C ASP A 64 -1.04 2.90 4.44
N THR A 65 -1.73 3.49 5.41
CA THR A 65 -3.02 2.96 5.90
C THR A 65 -4.25 3.57 5.22
N ILE A 66 -4.09 4.42 4.21
CA ILE A 66 -5.19 5.10 3.50
C ILE A 66 -6.02 4.07 2.74
N SER A 67 -5.37 3.17 2.00
CA SER A 67 -6.07 2.13 1.24
C SER A 67 -6.88 1.22 2.17
N THR A 68 -6.25 0.63 3.19
CA THR A 68 -6.93 -0.24 4.16
C THR A 68 -8.14 0.43 4.78
N ARG A 69 -8.01 1.68 5.24
CA ARG A 69 -9.13 2.46 5.82
C ARG A 69 -10.22 2.78 4.79
N ALA A 70 -9.86 3.12 3.56
CA ALA A 70 -10.83 3.49 2.53
C ALA A 70 -11.77 2.34 2.18
N PHE A 71 -11.26 1.11 2.21
CA PHE A 71 -11.98 -0.08 1.80
C PHE A 71 -12.76 -0.77 2.93
N GLU A 72 -12.60 -0.35 4.18
CA GLU A 72 -13.45 -0.79 5.30
C GLU A 72 -14.88 -0.21 5.18
N ALA A 73 -15.89 -1.01 5.54
CA ALA A 73 -17.28 -0.58 5.57
C ALA A 73 -18.09 -1.44 6.55
N ASP A 74 -19.30 -1.01 6.92
CA ASP A 74 -20.18 -1.75 7.84
C ASP A 74 -20.48 -3.19 7.39
N TRP A 75 -20.41 -3.43 6.08
CA TRP A 75 -20.68 -4.73 5.44
C TRP A 75 -19.40 -5.46 4.99
N ARG A 76 -18.21 -4.87 5.22
CA ARG A 76 -16.93 -5.40 4.74
C ARG A 76 -15.79 -5.17 5.72
N THR A 77 -15.14 -6.25 6.10
CA THR A 77 -13.83 -6.23 6.77
C THR A 77 -12.71 -6.29 5.75
N VAL A 78 -11.58 -5.65 6.08
CA VAL A 78 -10.37 -5.70 5.26
C VAL A 78 -9.34 -6.61 5.91
N GLN A 79 -8.78 -7.52 5.12
CA GLN A 79 -7.69 -8.39 5.54
C GLN A 79 -6.45 -8.11 4.68
N PRO A 80 -5.38 -7.54 5.26
CA PRO A 80 -4.14 -7.30 4.53
C PRO A 80 -3.34 -8.60 4.34
N ILE A 81 -2.72 -8.74 3.16
CA ILE A 81 -1.94 -9.89 2.73
C ILE A 81 -0.53 -9.44 2.34
N TYR A 82 0.46 -9.91 3.08
CA TYR A 82 1.86 -9.54 2.88
C TYR A 82 2.74 -10.67 2.34
N ASP A 83 2.28 -11.92 2.39
CA ASP A 83 3.10 -13.12 2.12
C ASP A 83 2.49 -13.99 1.01
N GLU A 84 3.31 -14.35 0.04
CA GLU A 84 2.99 -15.26 -1.07
C GLU A 84 2.73 -16.71 -0.64
N LYS A 85 3.01 -17.06 0.62
CA LYS A 85 2.69 -18.37 1.21
C LYS A 85 1.31 -18.39 1.84
N TYR A 86 0.76 -17.23 2.22
CA TYR A 86 -0.56 -17.16 2.83
C TYR A 86 -1.64 -17.60 1.83
N ARG A 87 -2.37 -18.67 2.16
CA ARG A 87 -3.47 -19.17 1.33
C ARG A 87 -4.78 -18.63 1.87
N VAL A 88 -5.40 -17.78 1.06
CA VAL A 88 -6.75 -17.30 1.33
C VAL A 88 -7.74 -18.46 1.15
N SER A 89 -8.67 -18.63 2.07
CA SER A 89 -9.75 -19.63 1.99
C SER A 89 -10.71 -19.35 0.83
N ASP A 90 -11.25 -18.13 0.75
CA ASP A 90 -12.00 -17.62 -0.40
C ASP A 90 -11.35 -16.34 -0.95
N PRO A 91 -10.54 -16.42 -2.02
CA PRO A 91 -9.85 -15.28 -2.60
C PRO A 91 -10.79 -14.27 -3.29
N ARG A 92 -12.09 -14.54 -3.34
CA ARG A 92 -13.10 -13.65 -3.95
C ARG A 92 -14.19 -13.22 -2.96
N ASP A 93 -13.94 -13.38 -1.66
CA ASP A 93 -14.82 -12.89 -0.62
C ASP A 93 -14.90 -11.35 -0.66
N LYS A 94 -16.11 -10.85 -0.87
CA LYS A 94 -16.41 -9.41 -0.96
C LYS A 94 -16.69 -8.78 0.41
N THR A 95 -16.97 -9.62 1.41
CA THR A 95 -17.24 -9.25 2.79
C THR A 95 -15.97 -9.29 3.63
N ASN A 96 -15.09 -10.26 3.37
CA ASN A 96 -13.71 -10.24 3.85
C ASN A 96 -12.74 -9.93 2.71
N LEU A 97 -12.59 -8.64 2.41
CA LEU A 97 -11.80 -8.18 1.29
C LEU A 97 -10.31 -8.33 1.57
N HIS A 98 -9.64 -9.10 0.70
CA HIS A 98 -8.19 -9.24 0.72
C HIS A 98 -7.53 -8.07 -0.01
N ILE A 99 -6.75 -7.28 0.74
CA ILE A 99 -5.86 -6.26 0.18
C ILE A 99 -4.44 -6.80 0.21
N THR A 100 -3.83 -6.95 -0.96
CA THR A 100 -2.45 -7.44 -1.07
C THR A 100 -1.49 -6.26 -1.11
N ASP A 101 -0.78 -6.06 0.00
CA ASP A 101 0.22 -5.01 0.18
C ASP A 101 1.57 -5.53 -0.32
N LEU A 102 1.86 -5.22 -1.60
CA LEU A 102 3.00 -5.77 -2.32
C LEU A 102 4.31 -5.54 -1.56
N PHE A 103 4.47 -4.35 -0.99
CA PHE A 103 5.68 -3.97 -0.28
C PHE A 103 5.55 -4.00 1.24
N GLY A 104 4.41 -4.42 1.80
CA GLY A 104 4.16 -4.38 3.24
C GLY A 104 3.35 -3.16 3.68
N GLY A 105 3.01 -3.09 4.96
CA GLY A 105 2.25 -2.00 5.58
C GLY A 105 2.99 -1.37 6.75
N VAL A 106 2.84 -0.05 6.94
CA VAL A 106 3.44 0.70 8.06
C VAL A 106 2.84 0.36 9.42
N ASP A 107 1.76 -0.42 9.45
CA ASP A 107 1.06 -0.90 10.63
C ASP A 107 1.66 -2.18 11.23
N ASP A 108 2.68 -2.77 10.58
CA ASP A 108 3.43 -3.93 11.09
C ASP A 108 4.92 -3.59 11.29
N HIS A 109 5.56 -4.29 12.21
CA HIS A 109 6.98 -4.16 12.53
C HIS A 109 7.82 -5.38 12.11
N ASP A 110 7.19 -6.50 11.77
CA ASP A 110 7.88 -7.69 11.22
C ASP A 110 8.54 -7.32 9.90
N ILE A 111 9.84 -7.64 9.76
CA ILE A 111 10.64 -7.38 8.56
C ILE A 111 10.04 -7.95 7.26
N ASN A 112 9.18 -8.97 7.36
CA ASN A 112 8.49 -9.58 6.23
C ASN A 112 7.11 -8.99 5.96
N ARG A 113 6.62 -8.06 6.77
CA ARG A 113 5.28 -7.45 6.65
C ARG A 113 5.33 -5.93 6.61
N ARG A 114 6.36 -5.32 7.18
CA ARG A 114 6.64 -3.88 7.09
C ARG A 114 7.18 -3.48 5.72
N PRO A 115 7.12 -2.19 5.35
CA PRO A 115 7.77 -1.67 4.16
C PRO A 115 9.29 -1.83 4.18
N PRO A 116 9.93 -1.99 3.00
CA PRO A 116 11.37 -1.92 2.88
C PRO A 116 11.84 -0.49 3.15
N LEU A 117 12.73 -0.32 4.11
CA LEU A 117 13.33 0.98 4.44
C LEU A 117 14.71 1.16 3.82
N LYS A 118 15.27 0.09 3.23
CA LYS A 118 16.58 0.07 2.60
C LYS A 118 16.51 -0.61 1.25
N LYS A 119 17.40 -0.22 0.33
CA LYS A 119 17.51 -0.82 -1.01
C LYS A 119 17.70 -2.34 -0.98
N SER A 120 18.47 -2.86 -0.02
CA SER A 120 18.67 -4.31 0.16
C SER A 120 17.38 -5.04 0.54
N GLU A 121 16.57 -4.45 1.43
CA GLU A 121 15.26 -5.00 1.81
C GLU A 121 14.28 -4.96 0.65
N TYR A 122 14.28 -3.87 -0.12
CA TYR A 122 13.47 -3.75 -1.34
C TYR A 122 13.82 -4.83 -2.36
N LEU A 123 15.11 -5.07 -2.61
CA LEU A 123 15.55 -6.14 -3.51
C LEU A 123 15.16 -7.53 -2.99
N ARG A 124 15.24 -7.76 -1.68
CA ARG A 124 14.78 -9.01 -1.05
C ARG A 124 13.26 -9.19 -1.15
N ARG A 125 12.49 -8.10 -1.17
CA ARG A 125 11.02 -8.11 -1.28
C ARG A 125 10.52 -8.42 -2.70
N LYS A 126 11.29 -8.09 -3.74
CA LYS A 126 10.88 -8.27 -5.15
C LYS A 126 10.42 -9.69 -5.51
N PRO A 127 11.11 -10.78 -5.13
CA PRO A 127 10.62 -12.13 -5.41
C PRO A 127 9.25 -12.40 -4.80
N ILE A 128 9.00 -11.93 -3.57
CA ILE A 128 7.71 -12.07 -2.87
C ILE A 128 6.61 -11.31 -3.60
N VAL A 129 6.90 -10.07 -4.03
CA VAL A 129 5.99 -9.25 -4.85
C VAL A 129 5.60 -10.00 -6.12
N ASN A 130 6.57 -10.60 -6.81
CA ASN A 130 6.31 -11.38 -8.01
C ASN A 130 5.40 -12.59 -7.72
N GLY A 131 5.64 -13.33 -6.63
CA GLY A 131 4.77 -14.44 -6.25
C GLY A 131 3.36 -14.02 -5.85
N LEU A 132 3.19 -12.86 -5.21
CA LEU A 132 1.89 -12.27 -4.95
C LEU A 132 1.15 -11.89 -6.24
N LEU A 133 1.84 -11.24 -7.19
CA LEU A 133 1.28 -10.83 -8.48
C LEU A 133 0.95 -12.03 -9.39
N ASN A 134 1.72 -13.11 -9.31
CA ASN A 134 1.46 -14.35 -10.05
C ASN A 134 0.14 -15.03 -9.65
N ARG A 135 -0.53 -14.57 -8.58
CA ARG A 135 -1.88 -15.01 -8.19
C ARG A 135 -2.98 -14.32 -9.01
N LEU A 136 -2.72 -13.17 -9.62
CA LEU A 136 -3.74 -12.39 -10.34
C LEU A 136 -4.54 -13.23 -11.35
N PRO A 137 -3.94 -14.10 -12.19
CA PRO A 137 -4.70 -14.93 -13.13
C PRO A 137 -5.68 -15.90 -12.44
N THR A 138 -5.38 -16.32 -11.21
CA THR A 138 -6.29 -17.20 -10.45
C THR A 138 -7.44 -16.44 -9.81
N ILE A 139 -7.24 -15.17 -9.48
CA ILE A 139 -8.27 -14.31 -8.85
C ILE A 139 -9.20 -13.77 -9.93
N ILE A 140 -8.64 -13.28 -11.03
CA ILE A 140 -9.36 -12.75 -12.19
C ILE A 140 -9.98 -13.94 -12.94
N SER A 141 -11.27 -14.17 -12.72
CA SER A 141 -12.00 -15.19 -13.49
C SER A 141 -12.04 -14.82 -14.99
N PRO A 142 -12.40 -15.74 -15.91
CA PRO A 142 -12.55 -15.43 -17.33
C PRO A 142 -13.54 -14.27 -17.64
N LYS A 143 -14.45 -13.95 -16.72
CA LYS A 143 -15.38 -12.81 -16.80
C LYS A 143 -15.04 -11.68 -15.82
N GLY A 144 -13.91 -11.79 -15.12
CA GLY A 144 -13.44 -10.80 -14.17
C GLY A 144 -12.87 -9.58 -14.89
N VAL A 145 -13.00 -8.42 -14.27
CA VAL A 145 -12.42 -7.17 -14.78
C VAL A 145 -11.25 -6.80 -13.88
N LEU A 146 -10.09 -6.59 -14.48
CA LEU A 146 -8.94 -5.99 -13.81
C LEU A 146 -8.95 -4.49 -14.09
N ILE A 147 -9.00 -3.69 -13.04
CA ILE A 147 -8.88 -2.24 -13.11
C ILE A 147 -7.52 -1.89 -12.51
N ILE A 148 -6.71 -1.16 -13.27
CA ILE A 148 -5.40 -0.66 -12.84
C ILE A 148 -5.50 0.85 -12.79
N ASP A 149 -5.28 1.41 -11.60
CA ASP A 149 -5.20 2.84 -11.40
C ASP A 149 -3.75 3.22 -11.05
N PRO A 150 -3.06 4.03 -11.88
CA PRO A 150 -1.76 4.56 -11.51
C PRO A 150 -1.96 5.59 -10.40
N PHE A 151 -1.67 5.18 -9.15
CA PHE A 151 -1.67 6.08 -8.00
C PHE A 151 -0.59 7.15 -8.18
N MET A 152 -0.95 8.28 -8.78
CA MET A 152 -0.14 9.49 -8.76
C MET A 152 -0.69 10.36 -7.65
N ILE A 153 0.07 10.51 -6.56
CA ILE A 153 -0.24 11.49 -5.53
C ILE A 153 -0.05 12.88 -6.15
N GLN A 154 -1.10 13.42 -6.78
CA GLN A 154 -1.13 14.80 -7.20
C GLN A 154 -1.45 15.65 -5.97
N TYR A 155 -0.42 16.10 -5.26
CA TYR A 155 -0.58 17.24 -4.36
C TYR A 155 -0.80 18.50 -5.21
N LYS A 156 -2.05 18.77 -5.61
CA LYS A 156 -2.43 20.13 -6.02
C LYS A 156 -2.45 20.98 -4.76
N HIS A 157 -1.42 21.81 -4.62
CA HIS A 157 -1.27 22.97 -3.75
C HIS A 157 -2.31 23.12 -2.62
N PHE A 158 -1.96 22.61 -1.44
CA PHE A 158 -2.41 23.19 -0.18
C PHE A 158 -1.21 23.88 0.47
N PHE A 159 -0.89 25.08 -0.01
CA PHE A 159 -0.34 26.24 0.73
C PHE A 159 -0.42 27.46 -0.19
#